data_AF-A0A1Y3EMG4-F1
#
_entry.id   AF-A0A1Y3EMG4-F1
#
_cell.length_a   1.000
_cell.length_b   1.000
_cell.length_c   1.000
_cell.angle_alpha   90.00
_cell.angle_beta   90.00
_cell.angle_gamma   90.00
#
_symmetry.space_group_name_H-M   'P 1'
#
loop_
_entity.id
_entity.type
_entity.pdbx_description
1 polymer ?
#
loop_
_entity_poly.entity_id
_entity_poly.type
_entity_poly.pdbx_seq_one_letter_code
_entity_poly.pdbx_strand_id
1 'polypeptide(L)'
;MKNLSISPNEEFEKLIEGASEKDIVHSGLAYTMERSGMAIIETARKYNLGIDFRLAAYNVIKIVHQQFDSNMSHAVCRFSHCQQQ
;
A
#
# COMPACT_ATOMS: atom_id res chain seq x y z
N MET A 1 -5.05 -32.74 31.26
CA MET A 1 -4.60 -31.66 30.35
C MET A 1 -3.52 -30.85 31.05
N LYS A 2 -2.33 -30.72 30.47
CA LYS A 2 -1.30 -29.79 30.99
C LYS A 2 -1.77 -28.36 30.68
N ASN A 3 -1.87 -27.53 31.71
CA ASN A 3 -2.19 -26.12 31.56
C ASN A 3 -0.94 -25.39 31.06
N LEU A 4 -0.95 -24.94 29.81
CA LEU A 4 0.09 -24.11 29.22
C LEU A 4 -0.36 -22.65 29.35
N SER A 5 0.34 -21.86 30.16
CA SER A 5 0.10 -20.44 30.27
C SER A 5 0.70 -19.72 29.07
N ILE A 6 -0.14 -19.07 28.28
CA ILE A 6 0.29 -18.20 27.18
C ILE A 6 0.38 -16.78 27.76
N SER A 7 1.58 -16.22 27.78
CA SER A 7 1.82 -14.83 28.17
C SER A 7 2.40 -14.04 26.99
N PRO A 8 2.08 -12.75 26.87
CA PRO A 8 2.65 -11.89 25.84
C PRO A 8 4.16 -11.69 26.03
N ASN A 9 4.87 -11.44 24.93
CA ASN A 9 6.26 -10.99 24.97
C ASN A 9 6.31 -9.46 25.18
N GLU A 10 7.43 -8.91 25.66
CA GLU A 10 7.55 -7.49 26.03
C GLU A 10 7.22 -6.51 24.88
N GLU A 11 7.59 -6.85 23.64
CA GLU A 11 7.21 -6.07 22.45
C GLU A 11 5.70 -6.13 22.17
N PHE A 12 5.08 -7.28 22.42
CA PHE A 12 3.66 -7.47 22.20
C PHE A 12 2.84 -6.80 23.31
N GLU A 13 3.32 -6.80 24.56
CA GLU A 13 2.69 -6.05 25.66
C GLU A 13 2.54 -4.56 25.33
N LYS A 14 3.54 -3.95 24.69
CA LYS A 14 3.51 -2.56 24.24
C LYS A 14 2.49 -2.30 23.12
N LEU A 15 2.11 -3.34 22.38
CA LEU A 15 1.13 -3.26 21.29
C LEU A 15 -0.30 -3.63 21.72
N ILE A 16 -0.48 -4.26 22.89
CA ILE A 16 -1.79 -4.65 23.43
C ILE A 16 -2.68 -3.44 23.71
N GLU A 17 -2.09 -2.31 24.11
CA GLU A 17 -2.81 -1.05 24.34
C GLU A 17 -3.34 -0.38 23.05
N GLY A 18 -2.99 -0.95 21.89
CA GLY A 18 -3.34 -0.43 20.57
C GLY A 18 -2.23 0.45 19.98
N ALA A 19 -2.32 0.75 18.69
CA ALA A 19 -1.33 1.57 18.01
C ALA A 19 -1.50 3.05 18.38
N SER A 20 -0.48 3.66 18.97
CA SER A 20 -0.46 5.10 19.16
C SER A 20 -0.29 5.84 17.82
N GLU A 21 -0.58 7.14 17.78
CA GLU A 21 -0.32 7.96 16.58
C GLU A 21 1.13 7.82 16.10
N LYS A 22 2.09 7.77 17.04
CA LYS A 22 3.50 7.57 16.73
C LYS A 22 3.72 6.24 16.01
N ASP A 23 3.07 5.17 16.46
CA ASP A 23 3.23 3.84 15.87
C ASP A 23 2.58 3.77 14.48
N ILE A 24 1.44 4.44 14.28
CA ILE A 24 0.79 4.58 12.97
C ILE A 24 1.68 5.35 12.00
N VAL A 25 2.30 6.44 12.43
CA VAL A 25 3.19 7.24 11.58
C VAL A 25 4.44 6.43 11.20
N HIS A 26 5.07 5.74 12.16
CA HIS A 26 6.26 4.94 11.89
C HIS A 26 5.95 3.75 10.97
N SER A 27 4.90 2.99 11.29
CA SER A 27 4.50 1.82 10.50
C SER A 27 3.96 2.22 9.12
N GLY A 28 3.16 3.27 9.03
CA GLY A 28 2.61 3.80 7.78
C GLY A 28 3.69 4.34 6.85
N LEU A 29 4.68 5.06 7.41
CA LEU A 29 5.83 5.54 6.64
C LEU A 29 6.69 4.36 6.13
N ALA A 30 7.03 3.43 7.03
CA ALA A 30 7.83 2.26 6.67
C ALA A 30 7.15 1.43 5.56
N TYR A 31 5.86 1.12 5.76
CA TYR A 31 5.06 0.37 4.79
C TYR A 31 4.99 1.08 3.43
N THR A 32 4.73 2.40 3.42
CA THR A 32 4.62 3.15 2.17
C THR A 32 5.95 3.20 1.43
N MET A 33 7.04 3.46 2.13
CA MET A 33 8.38 3.51 1.53
C MET A 33 8.81 2.16 0.97
N GLU A 34 8.54 1.07 1.68
CA GLU A 34 8.81 -0.29 1.20
C GLU A 34 7.99 -0.60 -0.05
N ARG A 35 6.66 -0.40 0.00
CA ARG A 35 5.75 -0.65 -1.12
C ARG A 35 6.13 0.17 -2.36
N SER A 36 6.37 1.47 -2.20
CA SER A 36 6.78 2.34 -3.31
C SER A 36 8.16 1.96 -3.85
N GLY A 37 9.13 1.64 -2.98
CA GLY A 37 10.46 1.20 -3.38
C GLY A 37 10.43 -0.10 -4.19
N MET A 38 9.67 -1.10 -3.74
CA MET A 38 9.48 -2.36 -4.47
C MET A 38 8.90 -2.12 -5.86
N ALA A 39 7.85 -1.30 -5.97
CA ALA A 39 7.24 -0.99 -7.27
C ALA A 39 8.22 -0.33 -8.26
N ILE A 40 9.09 0.54 -7.77
CA ILE A 40 10.14 1.19 -8.58
C ILE A 40 11.17 0.14 -9.04
N ILE A 41 11.62 -0.73 -8.15
CA ILE A 41 12.59 -1.79 -8.47
C ILE A 41 12.01 -2.77 -9.48
N GLU A 42 10.76 -3.20 -9.30
CA GLU A 42 10.05 -4.07 -10.25
C GLU A 42 9.90 -3.40 -11.62
N THR A 43 9.57 -2.12 -11.65
CA THR A 43 9.46 -1.34 -12.89
C THR A 43 10.83 -1.20 -13.58
N ALA A 44 11.89 -0.96 -12.81
CA ALA A 44 13.25 -0.91 -13.33
C ALA A 44 13.67 -2.24 -13.97
N ARG A 45 13.33 -3.37 -13.33
CA ARG A 45 13.56 -4.72 -13.89
C ARG A 45 12.71 -4.97 -15.13
N LYS A 46 11.42 -4.63 -15.09
CA LYS A 46 10.46 -4.85 -16.19
C LYS A 46 10.90 -4.18 -17.50
N TYR A 47 11.48 -2.98 -17.39
CA TYR A 47 11.92 -2.19 -18.54
C TYR A 47 13.45 -2.22 -18.74
N ASN A 48 14.18 -3.09 -18.04
CA ASN A 48 15.65 -3.20 -18.09
C ASN A 48 16.38 -1.85 -17.96
N LEU A 49 15.90 -0.99 -17.05
CA LEU A 49 16.42 0.37 -16.84
C LEU A 49 17.74 0.40 -16.04
N GLY A 50 18.20 -0.76 -15.53
CA GLY A 50 19.40 -0.83 -14.70
C GLY A 50 19.27 0.01 -13.42
N ILE A 51 20.17 0.98 -13.25
CA ILE A 51 20.23 1.88 -12.08
C ILE A 51 19.38 3.15 -12.23
N ASP A 52 18.68 3.33 -13.37
CA ASP A 52 17.87 4.51 -13.63
C ASP A 52 16.52 4.46 -12.91
N PHE A 53 16.57 4.50 -11.57
CA PHE A 53 15.39 4.50 -10.71
C PHE A 53 14.51 5.73 -10.90
N ARG A 54 15.08 6.86 -11.35
CA ARG A 54 14.31 8.08 -11.65
C ARG A 54 13.28 7.84 -12.75
N LEU A 55 13.71 7.23 -13.86
CA LEU A 55 12.81 6.91 -14.98
C LEU A 55 11.83 5.79 -14.59
N ALA A 56 12.28 4.81 -13.80
CA ALA A 56 11.39 3.80 -13.26
C ALA A 56 10.29 4.40 -12.38
N ALA A 57 10.62 5.36 -11.50
CA ALA A 57 9.66 6.05 -10.64
C ALA A 57 8.62 6.86 -11.43
N TYR A 58 9.02 7.56 -12.49
CA TYR A 58 8.07 8.24 -13.37
C TYR A 58 7.09 7.28 -14.06
N ASN A 59 7.54 6.06 -14.38
CA ASN A 59 6.65 5.04 -14.94
C ASN A 59 5.68 4.45 -13.92
N VAL A 60 6.02 4.42 -12.62
CA VAL A 60 5.08 4.01 -11.56
C VAL A 60 3.89 4.98 -11.47
N ILE A 61 4.09 6.28 -11.71
CA ILE A 61 3.01 7.29 -11.71
C ILE A 61 1.95 6.99 -12.78
N LYS A 62 2.30 6.33 -13.89
CA LYS A 62 1.31 5.92 -14.92
C LYS A 62 0.27 4.95 -14.39
N ILE A 63 0.63 4.10 -13.41
CA ILE A 63 -0.31 3.16 -12.77
C ILE A 63 -1.38 3.93 -12.00
N VAL A 64 -0.99 5.02 -11.34
CA VAL A 64 -1.92 5.92 -10.64
C VAL A 64 -2.88 6.57 -11.62
N HIS A 65 -2.38 7.11 -12.75
CA HIS A 65 -3.24 7.67 -13.79
C HIS A 65 -4.26 6.65 -14.35
N GLN A 66 -3.81 5.42 -14.65
CA GLN A 66 -4.71 4.38 -15.15
C GLN A 66 -5.79 3.99 -14.13
N GLN A 67 -5.44 3.93 -12.84
CA GLN A 67 -6.40 3.69 -11.75
C GLN A 67 -7.45 4.80 -11.67
N PHE A 68 -7.04 6.07 -11.78
CA PHE A 68 -7.97 7.20 -11.85
C PHE A 68 -8.94 7.07 -13.03
N ASP A 69 -8.43 6.76 -14.23
CA ASP A 69 -9.27 6.61 -15.43
C ASP A 69 -10.25 5.42 -15.34
N SER A 70 -9.82 4.29 -14.77
CA SER A 70 -10.71 3.13 -14.54
C SER A 70 -11.77 3.41 -13.49
N ASN A 71 -11.42 4.12 -12.41
CA ASN A 71 -12.36 4.47 -11.35
C ASN A 71 -13.38 5.52 -11.83
N MET A 72 -12.97 6.44 -12.72
CA MET A 72 -13.89 7.37 -13.38
C MET A 72 -14.86 6.63 -14.31
N SER A 73 -14.41 5.62 -15.04
CA SER A 73 -15.27 4.81 -15.90
C SER A 73 -16.34 4.04 -15.10
N HIS A 74 -15.96 3.47 -13.94
CA HIS A 74 -16.91 2.82 -13.02
C HIS A 74 -17.87 3.83 -12.34
N ALA A 75 -17.40 5.02 -12.00
CA ALA A 75 -18.25 6.09 -11.46
C ALA A 75 -19.29 6.59 -12.49
N VAL A 76 -18.89 6.74 -13.76
CA VAL A 76 -19.79 7.10 -14.87
C VAL A 76 -20.84 6.02 -15.12
N CYS A 77 -20.46 4.75 -15.13
CA CYS A 77 -21.41 3.63 -15.27
C CYS A 77 -22.42 3.54 -14.12
N ARG A 78 -22.04 3.89 -12.89
CA ARG A 78 -22.96 3.93 -11.74
C ARG A 78 -23.94 5.09 -11.81
N PHE A 79 -23.52 6.24 -12.35
CA PHE A 79 -24.41 7.39 -12.55
C PHE A 79 -25.46 7.13 -13.63
N SER A 80 -25.08 6.53 -14.76
CA SER A 80 -26.02 6.23 -15.85
C SER A 80 -27.07 5.17 -15.48
N HIS A 81 -26.74 4.20 -14.63
CA HIS A 81 -27.71 3.21 -14.12
C HIS A 81 -28.62 3.74 -13.01
N CYS A 82 -28.27 4.86 -12.36
CA CYS A 82 -29.11 5.53 -11.37
C CYS A 82 -30.19 6.42 -12.02
N GLN A 83 -30.02 6.81 -13.29
CA GLN A 83 -30.97 7.66 -14.03
C GLN A 83 -32.04 6.86 -14.79
N GLN A 84 -32.12 5.53 -14.59
CA GLN A 84 -33.11 4.65 -15.23
C GLN A 84 -34.04 3.94 -14.23
N GLN A 85 -34.12 4.40 -12.98
CA GLN A 85 -35.13 4.00 -12.00
C GLN A 85 -36.02 5.18 -11.62
#